data_AF-A0A935UIX4-F1
#
_entry.id   AF-A0A935UIX4-F1
#
_cell.length_a   1.000
_cell.length_b   1.000
_cell.length_c   1.000
_cell.angle_alpha   90.00
_cell.angle_beta   90.00
_cell.angle_gamma   90.00
#
_symmetry.space_group_name_H-M   'P 1'
#
loop_
_entity.id
_entity.type
_entity.pdbx_description
1 polymer ?
#
loop_
_entity_poly.entity_id
_entity_poly.type
_entity_poly.pdbx_seq_one_letter_code
_entity_poly.pdbx_strand_id
1 'polypeptide(L)'
;MCPSDPFYVAQVNCQGDSDAIEEIATEIEWQDGGGGCLFTGQRGTGKSTELKRLKKRLEDGGTVVFYADLSEFLLLTKEVEISDFLVSVAGAMSERVQAVYGASPGGRSYWDRFGEFMQTKVDITEFAARLPGVDIKVALKSDPDFKRRVQEAARGHVAQLAREAHDFLAEAVLFVRERKSDPACKVVLLIDSVERIRGVGSEAMAVYESVCNLFFGHAELLRVPLLHIVYTIPPYLSVLGPGAGALMGGAVPRRLVSTHVFKDRSRDPDIEGLAVLRTVVDRRYSDWSRLFDQKALDQLAISSGGDLREFFRLIRLCLPAVRDDSQLPLSPIAVKAAENAARSEMLPIPGEHLVWLQRIARTHDICLEKDRLYAVSCGNGREACGLRGR
;
A
#
# COMPACT_ATOMS: atom_id res chain seq x y z
N MET A 1 3.84 14.15 3.85
CA MET A 1 2.87 15.20 3.49
C MET A 1 1.56 14.88 4.21
N CYS A 2 0.99 15.85 4.90
CA CYS A 2 -0.32 15.79 5.56
C CYS A 2 -1.33 16.51 4.64
N PRO A 3 -2.66 16.30 4.73
CA PRO A 3 -3.62 17.09 3.95
C PRO A 3 -3.55 18.60 4.20
N SER A 4 -3.05 19.01 5.38
CA SER A 4 -2.82 20.41 5.73
C SER A 4 -1.49 20.98 5.20
N ASP A 5 -0.71 20.17 4.48
CA ASP A 5 0.56 20.60 3.88
C ASP A 5 0.28 21.53 2.69
N PRO A 6 0.92 22.70 2.60
CA PRO A 6 0.68 23.67 1.52
C PRO A 6 0.93 23.09 0.12
N PHE A 7 1.75 22.04 0.00
CA PHE A 7 2.08 21.40 -1.28
C PHE A 7 1.12 20.27 -1.68
N TYR A 8 0.16 19.92 -0.82
CA TYR A 8 -0.84 18.89 -1.08
C TYR A 8 -1.84 19.35 -2.14
N VAL A 9 -2.24 18.47 -3.06
CA VAL A 9 -3.26 18.75 -4.10
C VAL A 9 -4.20 17.55 -4.15
N ALA A 10 -5.45 17.74 -3.71
CA ALA A 10 -6.41 16.66 -3.54
C ALA A 10 -6.78 15.98 -4.87
N GLN A 11 -6.87 16.77 -5.94
CA GLN A 11 -7.32 16.33 -7.27
C GLN A 11 -6.33 15.39 -7.98
N VAL A 12 -5.10 15.25 -7.48
CA VAL A 12 -4.04 14.44 -8.15
C VAL A 12 -4.47 12.99 -8.33
N ASN A 13 -5.22 12.45 -7.37
CA ASN A 13 -5.60 11.04 -7.37
C ASN A 13 -7.11 10.81 -7.57
N CYS A 14 -7.85 11.82 -8.01
CA CYS A 14 -9.29 11.73 -8.26
C CYS A 14 -9.58 11.40 -9.74
N GLN A 15 -10.70 10.72 -10.00
CA GLN A 15 -11.22 10.50 -11.35
C GLN A 15 -12.65 11.03 -11.42
N GLY A 16 -12.82 12.25 -11.95
CA GLY A 16 -14.09 12.96 -11.82
C GLY A 16 -14.48 13.06 -10.34
N ASP A 17 -15.65 12.54 -10.00
CA ASP A 17 -16.18 12.53 -8.63
C ASP A 17 -15.73 11.31 -7.80
N SER A 18 -14.98 10.35 -8.38
CA SER A 18 -14.48 9.19 -7.63
C SER A 18 -13.22 9.55 -6.84
N ASP A 19 -13.32 9.31 -5.53
CA ASP A 19 -12.22 9.44 -4.58
C ASP A 19 -12.16 8.18 -3.70
N ALA A 20 -11.09 7.39 -3.88
CA ALA A 20 -10.85 6.17 -3.12
C ALA A 20 -10.85 6.39 -1.60
N ILE A 21 -10.43 7.56 -1.10
CA ILE A 21 -10.41 7.84 0.34
C ILE A 21 -11.81 8.11 0.87
N GLU A 22 -12.65 8.85 0.14
CA GLU A 22 -14.04 9.06 0.54
C GLU A 22 -14.83 7.75 0.45
N GLU A 23 -14.55 6.90 -0.53
CA GLU A 23 -15.13 5.56 -0.64
C GLU A 23 -14.78 4.69 0.59
N ILE A 24 -13.51 4.66 1.00
CA ILE A 24 -13.08 3.90 2.20
C ILE A 24 -13.67 4.51 3.48
N ALA A 25 -13.67 5.83 3.61
CA ALA A 25 -14.22 6.50 4.78
C ALA A 25 -15.72 6.19 4.94
N THR A 26 -16.47 6.30 3.85
CA THR A 26 -17.89 5.95 3.80
C THR A 26 -18.09 4.48 4.19
N GLU A 27 -17.33 3.54 3.60
CA GLU A 27 -17.45 2.12 3.94
C GLU A 27 -17.24 1.85 5.44
N ILE A 28 -16.22 2.47 6.06
CA ILE A 28 -15.96 2.36 7.50
C ILE A 28 -17.10 2.97 8.32
N GLU A 29 -17.63 4.13 7.91
CA GLU A 29 -18.73 4.82 8.60
C GLU A 29 -20.03 3.99 8.59
N TRP A 30 -20.29 3.22 7.55
CA TRP A 30 -21.50 2.38 7.43
C TRP A 30 -21.35 0.97 8.01
N GLN A 31 -20.14 0.43 8.14
CA GLN A 31 -19.90 -0.92 8.67
C GLN A 31 -19.87 -0.93 10.20
N ASP A 32 -20.57 -1.88 10.81
CA ASP A 32 -20.49 -2.18 12.25
C ASP A 32 -19.64 -3.41 12.53
N GLY A 33 -19.02 -3.48 13.70
CA GLY A 33 -18.28 -4.66 14.16
C GLY A 33 -16.89 -4.84 13.56
N GLY A 34 -16.37 -3.86 12.82
CA GLY A 34 -15.06 -3.90 12.16
C GLY A 34 -15.13 -4.27 10.68
N GLY A 35 -13.98 -4.31 10.01
CA GLY A 35 -13.92 -4.58 8.57
C GLY A 35 -12.51 -4.53 8.02
N GLY A 36 -12.26 -5.23 6.92
CA GLY A 36 -11.00 -5.17 6.18
C GLY A 36 -11.17 -4.38 4.90
N CYS A 37 -10.22 -3.50 4.59
CA CYS A 37 -10.15 -2.80 3.31
C CYS A 37 -8.75 -2.97 2.70
N LEU A 38 -8.70 -3.12 1.38
CA LEU A 38 -7.46 -3.22 0.62
C LEU A 38 -7.24 -1.93 -0.16
N PHE A 39 -6.09 -1.29 0.03
CA PHE A 39 -5.73 -0.05 -0.63
C PHE A 39 -4.48 -0.25 -1.50
N THR A 40 -4.60 -0.03 -2.80
CA THR A 40 -3.50 -0.28 -3.75
C THR A 40 -3.19 0.93 -4.61
N GLY A 41 -2.07 0.90 -5.31
CA GLY A 41 -1.63 1.98 -6.19
C GLY A 41 -0.14 1.89 -6.46
N GLN A 42 0.31 2.48 -7.56
CA GLN A 42 1.72 2.43 -7.94
C GLN A 42 2.62 3.08 -6.88
N ARG A 43 3.90 2.72 -6.88
CA ARG A 43 4.85 3.33 -5.94
C ARG A 43 5.09 4.78 -6.34
N GLY A 44 4.80 5.72 -5.45
CA GLY A 44 5.00 7.14 -5.71
C GLY A 44 3.72 7.93 -5.96
N THR A 45 2.57 7.26 -6.07
CA THR A 45 1.26 7.92 -6.25
C THR A 45 0.74 8.65 -5.00
N GLY A 46 1.44 8.55 -3.87
CA GLY A 46 1.07 9.27 -2.65
C GLY A 46 0.20 8.51 -1.66
N LYS A 47 0.11 7.18 -1.73
CA LYS A 47 -0.68 6.34 -0.80
C LYS A 47 -0.52 6.72 0.68
N SER A 48 0.70 6.89 1.17
CA SER A 48 0.96 7.30 2.56
C SER A 48 0.37 8.68 2.90
N THR A 49 0.33 9.60 1.94
CA THR A 49 -0.32 10.92 2.09
C THR A 49 -1.83 10.76 2.13
N GLU A 50 -2.39 9.92 1.26
CA GLU A 50 -3.83 9.68 1.16
C GLU A 50 -4.38 8.88 2.36
N LEU A 51 -3.59 7.97 2.93
CA LEU A 51 -3.92 7.35 4.23
C LEU A 51 -3.92 8.36 5.37
N LYS A 52 -3.05 9.37 5.34
CA LYS A 52 -3.09 10.48 6.31
C LYS A 52 -4.31 11.37 6.08
N ARG A 53 -4.78 11.51 4.83
CA ARG A 53 -6.08 12.12 4.53
C ARG A 53 -7.23 11.33 5.11
N LEU A 54 -7.26 10.02 4.88
CA LEU A 54 -8.26 9.13 5.45
C LEU A 54 -8.31 9.23 6.98
N LYS A 55 -7.14 9.17 7.63
CA LYS A 55 -7.02 9.35 9.08
C LYS A 55 -7.67 10.64 9.54
N LYS A 56 -7.29 11.77 8.94
CA LYS A 56 -7.87 13.07 9.29
C LYS A 56 -9.40 13.10 9.07
N ARG A 57 -9.86 12.62 7.90
CA ARG A 57 -11.29 12.60 7.53
C ARG A 57 -12.15 11.79 8.50
N LEU A 58 -11.64 10.66 8.99
CA LEU A 58 -12.31 9.81 9.96
C LEU A 58 -12.26 10.39 11.38
N GLU A 59 -11.13 10.98 11.78
CA GLU A 59 -10.97 11.64 13.08
C GLU A 59 -11.86 12.87 13.22
N ASP A 60 -12.00 13.66 12.15
CA ASP A 60 -12.93 14.79 12.10
C ASP A 60 -14.40 14.32 12.26
N GLY A 61 -14.69 13.05 11.96
CA GLY A 61 -15.97 12.37 12.20
C GLY A 61 -16.09 11.62 13.54
N GLY A 62 -15.12 11.77 14.46
CA GLY A 62 -15.16 11.16 15.80
C GLY A 62 -14.59 9.74 15.90
N THR A 63 -14.07 9.17 14.81
CA THR A 63 -13.43 7.84 14.81
C THR A 63 -12.02 7.93 15.40
N VAL A 64 -11.59 6.94 16.19
CA VAL A 64 -10.19 6.85 16.63
C VAL A 64 -9.38 6.09 15.61
N VAL A 65 -8.38 6.74 15.02
CA VAL A 65 -7.57 6.16 13.95
C VAL A 65 -6.10 6.04 14.35
N PHE A 66 -5.53 4.86 14.23
CA PHE A 66 -4.10 4.63 14.36
C PHE A 66 -3.46 4.43 12.99
N TYR A 67 -2.26 4.98 12.80
CA TYR A 67 -1.47 4.81 11.58
C TYR A 67 -0.18 4.08 11.91
N ALA A 68 0.15 3.06 11.13
CA ALA A 68 1.38 2.28 11.25
C ALA A 68 2.05 2.13 9.89
N ASP A 69 3.30 2.59 9.79
CA ASP A 69 4.18 2.25 8.67
C ASP A 69 4.87 0.92 9.00
N LEU A 70 4.50 -0.16 8.29
CA LEU A 70 5.03 -1.49 8.59
C LEU A 70 6.54 -1.61 8.34
N SER A 71 7.16 -0.69 7.61
CA SER A 71 8.61 -0.63 7.47
C SER A 71 9.34 -0.30 8.78
N GLU A 72 8.62 0.16 9.81
CA GLU A 72 9.16 0.34 11.16
C GLU A 72 9.17 -0.95 11.99
N PHE A 73 8.51 -2.01 11.55
CA PHE A 73 8.22 -3.21 12.34
C PHE A 73 8.67 -4.51 11.68
N LEU A 74 8.72 -4.55 10.35
CA LEU A 74 8.96 -5.77 9.58
C LEU A 74 10.08 -5.56 8.57
N LEU A 75 10.98 -6.53 8.45
CA LEU A 75 11.97 -6.58 7.37
C LEU A 75 11.27 -6.88 6.03
N LEU A 76 11.14 -5.84 5.19
CA LEU A 76 10.37 -5.88 3.94
C LEU A 76 11.15 -6.46 2.73
N THR A 77 12.42 -6.80 2.90
CA THR A 77 13.26 -7.37 1.81
C THR A 77 13.29 -8.88 1.78
N LYS A 78 12.62 -9.54 2.74
CA LYS A 78 12.57 -10.99 2.92
C LYS A 78 11.11 -11.48 2.94
N GLU A 79 10.95 -12.78 2.79
CA GLU A 79 9.66 -13.47 2.77
C GLU A 79 8.85 -13.13 4.03
N VAL A 80 7.55 -12.91 3.87
CA VAL A 80 6.63 -12.64 4.98
C VAL A 80 5.77 -13.87 5.24
N GLU A 81 5.61 -14.26 6.50
CA GLU A 81 4.64 -15.26 6.92
C GLU A 81 3.50 -14.57 7.69
N ILE A 82 2.39 -15.27 7.89
CA ILE A 82 1.28 -14.72 8.67
C ILE A 82 1.67 -14.46 10.13
N SER A 83 2.61 -15.25 10.68
CA SER A 83 3.07 -15.17 12.06
C SER A 83 3.79 -13.85 12.35
N ASP A 84 4.88 -13.55 11.65
CA ASP A 84 5.64 -12.31 11.83
C ASP A 84 4.84 -11.08 11.37
N PHE A 85 3.95 -11.23 10.39
CA PHE A 85 3.05 -10.15 9.99
C PHE A 85 2.07 -9.76 11.11
N LEU A 86 1.34 -10.73 11.70
CA LEU A 86 0.40 -10.44 12.79
C LEU A 86 1.11 -9.88 14.03
N VAL A 87 2.29 -10.42 14.36
CA VAL A 87 3.13 -9.90 15.45
C VAL A 87 3.50 -8.44 15.20
N SER A 88 3.90 -8.10 13.97
CA SER A 88 4.24 -6.73 13.58
C SER A 88 3.04 -5.79 13.65
N VAL A 89 1.85 -6.24 13.23
CA VAL A 89 0.60 -5.45 13.29
C VAL A 89 0.17 -5.19 14.73
N ALA A 90 0.15 -6.22 15.58
CA ALA A 90 -0.22 -6.08 16.99
C ALA A 90 0.82 -5.27 17.78
N GLY A 91 2.11 -5.46 17.49
CA GLY A 91 3.19 -4.64 18.02
C GLY A 91 3.07 -3.16 17.63
N ALA A 92 2.74 -2.88 16.37
CA ALA A 92 2.47 -1.52 15.92
C ALA A 92 1.26 -0.90 16.63
N MET A 93 0.15 -1.63 16.75
CA MET A 93 -1.02 -1.15 17.51
C MET A 93 -0.66 -0.85 18.96
N SER A 94 0.10 -1.74 19.62
CA SER A 94 0.56 -1.55 21.00
C SER A 94 1.33 -0.25 21.18
N GLU A 95 2.27 0.06 20.29
CA GLU A 95 3.05 1.30 20.35
C GLU A 95 2.20 2.54 20.08
N ARG A 96 1.27 2.48 19.11
CA ARG A 96 0.40 3.63 18.81
C ARG A 96 -0.59 3.92 19.92
N VAL A 97 -1.16 2.88 20.56
CA VAL A 97 -2.03 3.04 21.74
C VAL A 97 -1.23 3.64 22.91
N GLN A 98 -0.05 3.09 23.22
CA GLN A 98 0.82 3.60 24.28
C GLN A 98 1.21 5.06 24.04
N ALA A 99 1.54 5.43 22.80
CA ALA A 99 1.91 6.81 22.46
C ALA A 99 0.76 7.81 22.64
N VAL A 100 -0.48 7.39 22.38
CA VAL A 100 -1.67 8.26 22.49
C VAL A 100 -2.20 8.34 23.93
N TYR A 101 -2.22 7.22 24.65
CA TYR A 101 -2.89 7.13 25.96
C TYR A 101 -1.93 7.00 27.16
N GLY A 102 -0.63 6.86 26.92
CA GLY A 102 0.36 6.67 27.99
C GLY A 102 0.24 5.33 28.72
N ALA A 103 -0.60 4.41 28.24
CA ALA A 103 -0.85 3.11 28.85
C ALA A 103 -1.13 2.03 27.79
N SER A 104 -0.80 0.79 28.14
CA SER A 104 -1.02 -0.38 27.28
C SER A 104 -2.28 -1.14 27.71
N PRO A 105 -3.03 -1.73 26.76
CA PRO A 105 -4.13 -2.63 27.07
C PRO A 105 -3.67 -3.73 28.06
N GLY A 106 -4.41 -3.93 29.14
CA GLY A 106 -4.09 -4.94 30.16
C GLY A 106 -2.79 -4.70 30.92
N GLY A 107 -2.24 -3.48 30.85
CA GLY A 107 -1.01 -3.10 31.57
C GLY A 107 0.29 -3.67 31.01
N ARG A 108 0.25 -4.40 29.89
CA ARG A 108 1.43 -5.02 29.27
C ARG A 108 1.45 -4.75 27.77
N SER A 109 2.62 -4.40 27.22
CA SER A 109 2.76 -4.20 25.78
C SER A 109 2.59 -5.53 25.03
N TYR A 110 2.25 -5.47 23.75
CA TYR A 110 2.19 -6.68 22.93
C TYR A 110 3.57 -7.35 22.81
N TRP A 111 4.66 -6.58 22.78
CA TRP A 111 6.02 -7.12 22.72
C TRP A 111 6.36 -7.98 23.93
N ASP A 112 5.91 -7.57 25.13
CA ASP A 112 6.10 -8.35 26.36
C ASP A 112 5.29 -9.66 26.31
N ARG A 113 4.06 -9.60 25.79
CA ARG A 113 3.19 -10.77 25.62
C ARG A 113 3.77 -11.75 24.60
N PHE A 114 4.26 -11.26 23.47
CA PHE A 114 4.89 -12.07 22.44
C PHE A 114 6.21 -12.70 22.93
N GLY A 115 7.04 -11.96 23.68
CA GLY A 115 8.23 -12.52 24.30
C GLY A 115 7.92 -13.66 25.29
N GLU A 116 6.84 -13.54 26.07
CA GLU A 116 6.35 -14.62 26.94
C GLU A 116 5.81 -15.83 26.15
N PHE A 117 5.07 -15.59 25.06
CA PHE A 117 4.61 -16.66 24.18
C PHE A 117 5.78 -17.47 23.62
N MET A 118 6.80 -16.80 23.10
CA MET A 118 7.98 -17.45 22.51
C MET A 118 8.75 -18.30 23.53
N GLN A 119 8.82 -17.87 24.79
CA GLN A 119 9.40 -18.67 25.86
C GLN A 119 8.56 -19.88 26.24
N THR A 120 7.27 -19.66 26.50
CA THR A 120 6.43 -20.62 27.22
C THR A 120 5.76 -21.64 26.31
N LYS A 121 5.52 -21.27 25.05
CA LYS A 121 4.79 -22.10 24.07
C LYS A 121 5.69 -22.68 23.01
N VAL A 122 6.77 -21.97 22.67
CA VAL A 122 7.65 -22.32 21.55
C VAL A 122 9.02 -22.85 22.00
N ASP A 123 9.27 -22.87 23.32
CA ASP A 123 10.50 -23.38 23.97
C ASP A 123 11.79 -22.74 23.42
N ILE A 124 11.72 -21.47 23.02
CA ILE A 124 12.90 -20.70 22.63
C ILE A 124 13.31 -19.81 23.79
N THR A 125 14.05 -20.41 24.72
CA THR A 125 14.57 -19.75 25.93
C THR A 125 15.49 -18.55 25.61
N GLU A 126 16.14 -18.53 24.44
CA GLU A 126 16.96 -17.40 23.99
C GLU A 126 16.17 -16.12 23.66
N PHE A 127 14.85 -16.20 23.42
CA PHE A 127 14.07 -15.03 22.96
C PHE A 127 13.86 -13.96 24.02
N ALA A 128 13.81 -14.35 25.29
CA ALA A 128 13.46 -13.43 26.37
C ALA A 128 14.46 -13.36 27.52
N ALA A 129 15.37 -14.32 27.62
CA ALA A 129 16.48 -14.21 28.57
C ALA A 129 17.44 -13.05 28.25
N ARG A 130 17.30 -12.39 27.08
CA ARG A 130 18.26 -11.38 26.58
C ARG A 130 17.66 -10.09 25.99
N LEU A 131 16.35 -9.99 25.74
CA LEU A 131 15.77 -8.89 24.96
C LEU A 131 14.47 -8.37 25.60
N PRO A 132 14.47 -7.22 26.32
CA PRO A 132 13.24 -6.48 26.62
C PRO A 132 12.44 -6.16 25.34
N GLY A 133 11.12 -5.94 25.44
CA GLY A 133 10.21 -5.88 24.28
C GLY A 133 10.62 -4.95 23.12
N VAL A 134 11.33 -3.84 23.39
CA VAL A 134 11.87 -2.93 22.37
C VAL A 134 12.90 -3.61 21.46
N ASP A 135 13.68 -4.54 21.99
CA ASP A 135 14.74 -5.24 21.24
C ASP A 135 14.17 -6.28 20.27
N ILE A 136 13.00 -6.87 20.58
CA ILE A 136 12.30 -7.80 19.68
C ILE A 136 11.91 -7.12 18.36
N LYS A 137 11.34 -5.91 18.45
CA LYS A 137 11.00 -5.11 17.27
C LYS A 137 12.22 -4.82 16.41
N VAL A 138 13.31 -4.37 17.03
CA VAL A 138 14.55 -4.02 16.33
C VAL A 138 15.10 -5.24 15.58
N ALA A 139 15.07 -6.41 16.23
CA ALA A 139 15.51 -7.66 15.64
C ALA A 139 14.61 -8.11 14.48
N LEU A 140 13.27 -8.10 14.62
CA LEU A 140 12.33 -8.41 13.54
C LEU A 140 12.50 -7.53 12.29
N LYS A 141 12.81 -6.24 12.51
CA LYS A 141 12.99 -5.27 11.44
C LYS A 141 14.34 -5.41 10.72
N SER A 142 15.39 -5.79 11.43
CA SER A 142 16.77 -5.56 10.98
C SER A 142 17.60 -6.83 10.84
N ASP A 143 17.21 -7.93 11.48
CA ASP A 143 17.94 -9.20 11.51
C ASP A 143 17.15 -10.30 10.75
N PRO A 144 17.60 -10.66 9.53
CA PRO A 144 16.98 -11.73 8.74
C PRO A 144 16.98 -13.10 9.44
N ASP A 145 18.04 -13.42 10.20
CA ASP A 145 18.16 -14.70 10.89
C ASP A 145 17.22 -14.78 12.09
N PHE A 146 17.08 -13.68 12.82
CA PHE A 146 16.07 -13.57 13.86
C PHE A 146 14.66 -13.73 13.30
N LYS A 147 14.32 -13.02 12.23
CA LYS A 147 13.01 -13.14 11.57
C LYS A 147 12.73 -14.59 11.14
N ARG A 148 13.70 -15.24 10.50
CA ARG A 148 13.56 -16.65 10.11
C ARG A 148 13.34 -17.56 11.32
N ARG A 149 14.08 -17.37 12.41
CA ARG A 149 13.86 -18.13 13.66
C ARG A 149 12.45 -17.93 14.22
N VAL A 150 11.91 -16.70 14.22
CA VAL A 150 10.51 -16.44 14.61
C VAL A 150 9.55 -17.25 13.74
N GLN A 151 9.72 -17.19 12.43
CA GLN A 151 8.86 -17.89 11.47
C GLN A 151 8.90 -19.41 11.70
N GLU A 152 10.09 -20.01 11.73
CA GLU A 152 10.28 -21.44 11.96
C GLU A 152 9.66 -21.92 13.26
N ALA A 153 9.86 -21.16 14.33
CA ALA A 153 9.33 -21.42 15.66
C ALA A 153 7.79 -21.33 15.71
N ALA A 154 7.21 -20.35 15.00
CA ALA A 154 5.78 -20.10 15.00
C ALA A 154 4.97 -21.08 14.14
N ARG A 155 5.58 -21.79 13.18
CA ARG A 155 4.87 -22.68 12.23
C ARG A 155 4.01 -23.76 12.92
N GLY A 156 4.43 -24.29 14.07
CA GLY A 156 3.65 -25.24 14.86
C GLY A 156 2.50 -24.61 15.69
N HIS A 157 2.50 -23.27 15.80
CA HIS A 157 1.65 -22.54 16.73
C HIS A 157 0.87 -21.39 16.06
N VAL A 158 0.81 -21.33 14.72
CA VAL A 158 0.21 -20.22 13.96
C VAL A 158 -1.19 -19.86 14.45
N ALA A 159 -2.05 -20.87 14.66
CA ALA A 159 -3.42 -20.64 15.13
C ALA A 159 -3.48 -20.03 16.54
N GLN A 160 -2.56 -20.42 17.43
CA GLN A 160 -2.50 -19.84 18.78
C GLN A 160 -1.92 -18.43 18.75
N LEU A 161 -0.83 -18.21 18.01
CA LEU A 161 -0.22 -16.89 17.85
C LEU A 161 -1.21 -15.89 17.23
N ALA A 162 -1.97 -16.32 16.22
CA ALA A 162 -2.99 -15.49 15.59
C ALA A 162 -4.10 -15.12 16.58
N ARG A 163 -4.58 -16.08 17.39
CA ARG A 163 -5.55 -15.82 18.47
C ARG A 163 -5.01 -14.80 19.48
N GLU A 164 -3.78 -14.98 19.97
CA GLU A 164 -3.18 -14.04 20.93
C GLU A 164 -3.00 -12.63 20.35
N ALA A 165 -2.65 -12.52 19.07
CA ALA A 165 -2.60 -11.24 18.37
C ALA A 165 -4.00 -10.60 18.25
N HIS A 166 -5.01 -11.38 17.84
CA HIS A 166 -6.39 -10.91 17.72
C HIS A 166 -6.99 -10.51 19.07
N ASP A 167 -6.75 -11.27 20.13
CA ASP A 167 -7.22 -10.98 21.49
C ASP A 167 -6.63 -9.65 21.97
N PHE A 168 -5.33 -9.42 21.75
CA PHE A 168 -4.69 -8.14 22.08
C PHE A 168 -5.30 -6.98 21.28
N LEU A 169 -5.54 -7.15 19.97
CA LEU A 169 -6.13 -6.12 19.14
C LEU A 169 -7.57 -5.80 19.56
N ALA A 170 -8.37 -6.81 19.89
CA ALA A 170 -9.72 -6.63 20.42
C ALA A 170 -9.70 -5.91 21.78
N GLU A 171 -8.79 -6.30 22.67
CA GLU A 171 -8.56 -5.63 23.95
C GLU A 171 -8.17 -4.16 23.76
N ALA A 172 -7.34 -3.85 22.76
CA ALA A 172 -6.98 -2.48 22.42
C ALA A 172 -8.19 -1.65 21.96
N VAL A 173 -9.12 -2.23 21.20
CA VAL A 173 -10.39 -1.56 20.82
C VAL A 173 -11.24 -1.27 22.06
N LEU A 174 -11.40 -2.25 22.95
CA LEU A 174 -12.17 -2.09 24.19
C LEU A 174 -11.56 -1.02 25.11
N PHE A 175 -10.23 -1.03 25.24
CA PHE A 175 -9.48 -0.01 25.98
C PHE A 175 -9.74 1.40 25.42
N VAL A 176 -9.71 1.57 24.09
CA VAL A 176 -10.00 2.86 23.47
C VAL A 176 -11.43 3.32 23.74
N ARG A 177 -12.42 2.42 23.63
CA ARG A 177 -13.83 2.72 23.92
C ARG A 177 -14.06 3.15 25.36
N GLU A 178 -13.40 2.49 26.31
CA GLU A 178 -13.41 2.89 27.73
C GLU A 178 -12.82 4.29 27.92
N ARG A 179 -11.63 4.55 27.35
CA ARG A 179 -10.96 5.86 27.43
C ARG A 179 -11.77 7.00 26.78
N LYS A 180 -12.57 6.68 25.77
CA LYS A 180 -13.49 7.63 25.12
C LYS A 180 -14.85 7.71 25.81
N SER A 181 -15.14 6.82 26.76
CA SER A 181 -16.46 6.66 27.37
C SER A 181 -17.57 6.49 26.31
N ASP A 182 -17.24 5.78 25.24
CA ASP A 182 -18.13 5.54 24.09
C ASP A 182 -17.99 4.08 23.62
N PRO A 183 -18.94 3.19 23.99
CA PRO A 183 -18.96 1.79 23.56
C PRO A 183 -19.12 1.60 22.04
N ALA A 184 -19.66 2.59 21.34
CA ALA A 184 -19.87 2.55 19.89
C ALA A 184 -18.69 3.16 19.11
N CYS A 185 -17.69 3.72 19.80
CA CYS A 185 -16.55 4.35 19.16
C CYS A 185 -15.88 3.37 18.18
N LYS A 186 -15.78 3.80 16.93
CA LYS A 186 -15.07 3.08 15.88
C LYS A 186 -13.58 3.27 16.06
N VAL A 187 -12.84 2.18 15.90
CA VAL A 187 -11.39 2.16 15.95
C VAL A 187 -10.88 1.64 14.61
N VAL A 188 -9.94 2.37 14.02
CA VAL A 188 -9.37 2.07 12.71
C VAL A 188 -7.86 1.95 12.83
N LEU A 189 -7.29 0.95 12.17
CA LEU A 189 -5.85 0.78 12.02
C LEU A 189 -5.45 0.85 10.54
N LEU A 190 -4.67 1.85 10.18
CA LEU A 190 -4.14 2.02 8.82
C LEU A 190 -2.74 1.41 8.75
N ILE A 191 -2.57 0.37 7.92
CA ILE A 191 -1.32 -0.36 7.72
C ILE A 191 -0.70 0.03 6.38
N ASP A 192 0.35 0.84 6.44
CA ASP A 192 1.09 1.35 5.28
C ASP A 192 2.35 0.51 4.99
N SER A 193 2.93 0.68 3.80
CA SER A 193 4.18 0.08 3.33
C SER A 193 4.18 -1.44 3.08
N VAL A 194 3.05 -2.14 3.20
CA VAL A 194 3.00 -3.59 2.86
C VAL A 194 3.24 -3.80 1.37
N GLU A 195 2.84 -2.85 0.53
CA GLU A 195 3.12 -2.88 -0.91
C GLU A 195 4.61 -2.79 -1.25
N ARG A 196 5.46 -2.50 -0.26
CA ARG A 196 6.91 -2.38 -0.41
C ARG A 196 7.63 -3.69 -0.10
N ILE A 197 6.93 -4.74 0.37
CA ILE A 197 7.53 -6.08 0.55
C ILE A 197 7.99 -6.58 -0.82
N ARG A 198 9.31 -6.74 -0.98
CA ARG A 198 9.92 -7.07 -2.26
C ARG A 198 11.31 -7.68 -2.07
N GLY A 199 11.51 -8.86 -2.66
CA GLY A 199 12.82 -9.49 -2.76
C GLY A 199 13.70 -8.86 -3.85
N VAL A 200 15.00 -9.10 -3.76
CA VAL A 200 16.00 -8.64 -4.74
C VAL A 200 16.77 -9.85 -5.27
N GLY A 201 17.15 -9.82 -6.54
CA GLY A 201 17.92 -10.91 -7.14
C GLY A 201 17.17 -12.23 -7.13
N SER A 202 17.83 -13.31 -6.70
CA SER A 202 17.30 -14.67 -6.69
C SER A 202 16.12 -14.88 -5.74
N GLU A 203 15.94 -14.03 -4.73
CA GLU A 203 14.87 -14.15 -3.73
C GLU A 203 13.57 -13.47 -4.18
N ALA A 204 13.58 -12.74 -5.31
CA ALA A 204 12.45 -11.92 -5.73
C ALA A 204 11.14 -12.71 -5.88
N MET A 205 11.21 -13.94 -6.41
CA MET A 205 10.01 -14.77 -6.60
C MET A 205 9.48 -15.34 -5.28
N ALA A 206 10.35 -15.82 -4.40
CA ALA A 206 9.95 -16.35 -3.09
C ALA A 206 9.25 -15.28 -2.23
N VAL A 207 9.80 -14.06 -2.20
CA VAL A 207 9.16 -12.94 -1.48
C VAL A 207 7.81 -12.60 -2.10
N TYR A 208 7.72 -12.57 -3.42
CA TYR A 208 6.46 -12.32 -4.11
C TYR A 208 5.39 -13.39 -3.77
N GLU A 209 5.75 -14.67 -3.80
CA GLU A 209 4.85 -15.77 -3.44
C GLU A 209 4.40 -15.69 -1.97
N SER A 210 5.31 -15.30 -1.07
CA SER A 210 4.98 -15.13 0.36
C SER A 210 3.91 -14.05 0.59
N VAL A 211 3.95 -12.95 -0.17
CA VAL A 211 2.94 -11.88 -0.09
C VAL A 211 1.60 -12.33 -0.66
N CYS A 212 1.60 -13.11 -1.75
CA CYS A 212 0.39 -13.76 -2.25
C CYS A 212 -0.21 -14.70 -1.19
N ASN A 213 0.60 -15.57 -0.59
CA ASN A 213 0.14 -16.49 0.44
C ASN A 213 -0.45 -15.77 1.66
N LEU A 214 0.14 -14.64 2.08
CA LEU A 214 -0.39 -13.81 3.17
C LEU A 214 -1.84 -13.35 2.91
N PHE A 215 -2.13 -12.82 1.72
CA PHE A 215 -3.45 -12.24 1.40
C PHE A 215 -4.46 -13.23 0.81
N PHE A 216 -4.03 -14.38 0.30
CA PHE A 216 -4.93 -15.40 -0.25
C PHE A 216 -5.05 -16.62 0.67
N GLY A 217 -3.93 -17.16 1.14
CA GLY A 217 -3.88 -18.34 2.00
C GLY A 217 -4.28 -18.05 3.46
N HIS A 218 -4.07 -16.82 3.93
CA HIS A 218 -4.32 -16.42 5.32
C HIS A 218 -5.29 -15.24 5.45
N ALA A 219 -6.08 -14.96 4.42
CA ALA A 219 -7.04 -13.86 4.37
C ALA A 219 -7.95 -13.75 5.61
N GLU A 220 -8.45 -14.88 6.11
CA GLU A 220 -9.32 -14.90 7.30
C GLU A 220 -8.61 -14.41 8.57
N LEU A 221 -7.30 -14.67 8.69
CA LEU A 221 -6.50 -14.24 9.84
C LEU A 221 -6.14 -12.75 9.80
N LEU A 222 -6.33 -12.09 8.65
CA LEU A 222 -6.18 -10.64 8.51
C LEU A 222 -7.44 -9.88 8.93
N ARG A 223 -8.54 -10.59 9.22
CA ARG A 223 -9.77 -10.00 9.75
C ARG A 223 -9.72 -10.01 11.27
N VAL A 224 -9.87 -8.83 11.86
CA VAL A 224 -9.85 -8.66 13.32
C VAL A 224 -11.21 -8.14 13.76
N PRO A 225 -11.98 -8.90 14.56
CA PRO A 225 -13.26 -8.44 15.07
C PRO A 225 -13.16 -7.10 15.79
N LEU A 226 -14.19 -6.26 15.66
CA LEU A 226 -14.33 -4.92 16.27
C LEU A 226 -13.39 -3.84 15.73
N LEU A 227 -12.38 -4.20 14.93
CA LEU A 227 -11.38 -3.29 14.39
C LEU A 227 -11.57 -3.12 12.87
N HIS A 228 -11.58 -1.88 12.40
CA HIS A 228 -11.47 -1.61 10.96
C HIS A 228 -9.98 -1.55 10.59
N ILE A 229 -9.56 -2.26 9.56
CA ILE A 229 -8.16 -2.26 9.10
C ILE A 229 -8.09 -1.94 7.62
N VAL A 230 -7.23 -0.99 7.26
CA VAL A 230 -6.90 -0.70 5.86
C VAL A 230 -5.48 -1.15 5.59
N TYR A 231 -5.33 -2.16 4.72
CA TYR A 231 -4.02 -2.66 4.30
C TYR A 231 -3.62 -2.05 2.97
N THR A 232 -2.44 -1.44 2.92
CA THR A 232 -1.77 -1.23 1.63
C THR A 232 -1.47 -2.59 0.99
N ILE A 233 -1.59 -2.71 -0.33
CA ILE A 233 -1.21 -3.94 -1.04
C ILE A 233 -0.46 -3.65 -2.35
N PRO A 234 0.46 -4.53 -2.77
CA PRO A 234 1.08 -4.44 -4.08
C PRO A 234 0.06 -4.45 -5.23
N PRO A 235 0.21 -3.61 -6.26
CA PRO A 235 -0.71 -3.55 -7.39
C PRO A 235 -0.95 -4.88 -8.12
N TYR A 236 0.04 -5.78 -8.08
CA TYR A 236 -0.07 -7.09 -8.70
C TYR A 236 -1.11 -7.98 -8.01
N LEU A 237 -1.32 -7.84 -6.70
CA LEU A 237 -2.27 -8.70 -5.97
C LEU A 237 -3.70 -8.54 -6.49
N SER A 238 -4.11 -7.31 -6.83
CA SER A 238 -5.43 -7.06 -7.39
C SER A 238 -5.64 -7.65 -8.79
N VAL A 239 -4.57 -8.00 -9.50
CA VAL A 239 -4.63 -8.62 -10.84
C VAL A 239 -4.62 -10.15 -10.73
N LEU A 240 -3.82 -10.69 -9.81
CA LEU A 240 -3.51 -12.12 -9.75
C LEU A 240 -4.47 -12.94 -8.90
N GLY A 241 -5.13 -12.31 -7.93
CA GLY A 241 -6.16 -12.98 -7.15
C GLY A 241 -7.43 -12.16 -7.10
N PRO A 242 -8.20 -12.14 -8.20
CA PRO A 242 -9.58 -11.68 -8.15
C PRO A 242 -10.33 -12.55 -7.13
N GLY A 243 -10.55 -12.02 -5.92
CA GLY A 243 -11.19 -12.77 -4.83
C GLY A 243 -10.55 -12.61 -3.44
N ALA A 244 -9.33 -12.07 -3.30
CA ALA A 244 -8.75 -11.78 -1.97
C ALA A 244 -9.73 -11.00 -1.08
N GLY A 245 -10.40 -10.02 -1.70
CA GLY A 245 -11.45 -9.26 -1.05
C GLY A 245 -12.58 -10.10 -0.47
N ALA A 246 -13.08 -11.06 -1.25
CA ALA A 246 -14.14 -11.96 -0.82
C ALA A 246 -13.70 -12.80 0.40
N LEU A 247 -12.46 -13.29 0.40
CA LEU A 247 -11.87 -14.04 1.52
C LEU A 247 -11.67 -13.16 2.77
N MET A 248 -11.48 -11.85 2.58
CA MET A 248 -11.39 -10.83 3.62
C MET A 248 -12.76 -10.29 4.07
N GLY A 249 -13.86 -10.99 3.77
CA GLY A 249 -15.21 -10.56 4.14
C GLY A 249 -15.85 -9.55 3.19
N GLY A 250 -15.47 -9.57 1.91
CA GLY A 250 -16.01 -8.70 0.87
C GLY A 250 -15.22 -7.42 0.61
N ALA A 251 -14.00 -7.31 1.15
CA ALA A 251 -13.13 -6.14 1.02
C ALA A 251 -12.79 -5.80 -0.44
N VAL A 252 -13.41 -4.78 -1.03
CA VAL A 252 -13.12 -4.39 -2.41
C VAL A 252 -11.81 -3.60 -2.46
N PRO A 253 -10.80 -4.01 -3.25
CA PRO A 253 -9.58 -3.23 -3.39
C PRO A 253 -9.85 -1.84 -3.99
N ARG A 254 -9.56 -0.79 -3.23
CA ARG A 254 -9.60 0.59 -3.70
C ARG A 254 -8.25 1.00 -4.24
N ARG A 255 -8.24 1.51 -5.46
CA ARG A 255 -7.01 1.82 -6.20
C ARG A 255 -6.79 3.33 -6.22
N LEU A 256 -5.64 3.75 -5.70
CA LEU A 256 -5.09 5.07 -5.94
C LEU A 256 -4.49 5.12 -7.34
N VAL A 257 -5.05 5.98 -8.16
CA VAL A 257 -4.76 6.14 -9.58
C VAL A 257 -3.91 7.39 -9.81
N SER A 258 -3.09 7.36 -10.85
CA SER A 258 -2.37 8.54 -11.32
C SER A 258 -3.35 9.56 -11.94
N THR A 259 -2.94 10.82 -12.02
CA THR A 259 -3.71 11.86 -12.69
C THR A 259 -3.90 11.48 -14.16
N HIS A 260 -5.14 11.52 -14.68
CA HIS A 260 -5.38 11.26 -16.09
C HIS A 260 -4.84 12.40 -16.94
N VAL A 261 -3.89 12.10 -17.83
CA VAL A 261 -3.34 13.08 -18.78
C VAL A 261 -3.85 12.87 -20.20
N PHE A 262 -4.67 11.84 -20.40
CA PHE A 262 -5.37 11.54 -21.63
C PHE A 262 -6.85 11.33 -21.34
N LYS A 263 -7.70 11.67 -22.31
CA LYS A 263 -9.14 11.34 -22.24
C LYS A 263 -9.34 9.82 -22.23
N ASP A 264 -10.47 9.38 -21.69
CA ASP A 264 -10.79 7.95 -21.61
C ASP A 264 -10.62 7.26 -22.97
N ARG A 265 -9.86 6.17 -22.96
CA ARG A 265 -9.54 5.34 -24.14
C ARG A 265 -9.08 6.15 -25.37
N SER A 266 -8.34 7.24 -25.14
CA SER A 266 -7.84 8.13 -26.19
C SER A 266 -6.35 8.46 -26.00
N ARG A 267 -5.76 9.03 -27.05
CA ARG A 267 -4.45 9.69 -27.03
C ARG A 267 -4.55 11.22 -27.00
N ASP A 268 -5.77 11.74 -27.02
CA ASP A 268 -6.00 13.16 -26.89
C ASP A 268 -5.71 13.58 -25.44
N PRO A 269 -4.91 14.65 -25.23
CA PRO A 269 -4.62 15.13 -23.89
C PRO A 269 -5.89 15.52 -23.12
N ASP A 270 -5.89 15.21 -21.83
CA ASP A 270 -6.87 15.72 -20.87
C ASP A 270 -6.36 17.04 -20.28
N ILE A 271 -7.00 18.14 -20.66
CA ILE A 271 -6.60 19.49 -20.25
C ILE A 271 -6.77 19.69 -18.74
N GLU A 272 -7.76 19.05 -18.12
CA GLU A 272 -8.03 19.19 -16.69
C GLU A 272 -6.93 18.50 -15.89
N GLY A 273 -6.57 17.27 -16.25
CA GLY A 273 -5.48 16.57 -15.57
C GLY A 273 -4.11 17.21 -15.78
N LEU A 274 -3.84 17.77 -16.97
CA LEU A 274 -2.65 18.60 -17.17
C LEU A 274 -2.66 19.84 -16.27
N ALA A 275 -3.82 20.49 -16.07
CA ALA A 275 -3.96 21.61 -15.16
C ALA A 275 -3.70 21.22 -13.69
N VAL A 276 -4.15 20.03 -13.27
CA VAL A 276 -3.85 19.48 -11.94
C VAL A 276 -2.34 19.33 -11.75
N LEU A 277 -1.63 18.73 -12.71
CA LEU A 277 -0.17 18.56 -12.62
C LEU A 277 0.59 19.88 -12.66
N ARG A 278 0.13 20.88 -13.42
CA ARG A 278 0.67 22.25 -13.34
C ARG A 278 0.46 22.86 -11.96
N THR A 279 -0.73 22.69 -11.37
CA THR A 279 -1.03 23.17 -10.00
C THR A 279 -0.10 22.53 -8.96
N VAL A 280 0.24 21.25 -9.12
CA VAL A 280 1.21 20.56 -8.26
C VAL A 280 2.59 21.23 -8.31
N VAL A 281 3.05 21.62 -9.50
CA VAL A 281 4.33 22.34 -9.69
C VAL A 281 4.22 23.75 -9.11
N ASP A 282 3.14 24.46 -9.44
CA ASP A 282 2.89 25.84 -9.01
C ASP A 282 2.92 25.99 -7.48
N ARG A 283 2.26 25.08 -6.74
CA ARG A 283 2.29 25.08 -5.27
C ARG A 283 3.70 24.91 -4.71
N ARG A 284 4.58 24.19 -5.41
CA ARG A 284 5.98 23.95 -4.99
C ARG A 284 6.91 25.07 -5.40
N TYR A 285 6.68 25.67 -6.56
CA TYR A 285 7.45 26.78 -7.10
C TYR A 285 6.59 27.58 -8.09
N SER A 286 6.06 28.72 -7.66
CA SER A 286 5.13 29.54 -8.45
C SER A 286 5.77 30.18 -9.68
N ASP A 287 7.10 30.39 -9.66
CA ASP A 287 7.86 30.98 -10.76
C ASP A 287 8.31 29.93 -11.81
N TRP A 288 7.68 28.74 -11.85
CA TRP A 288 8.06 27.65 -12.75
C TRP A 288 8.02 28.03 -14.23
N SER A 289 7.23 29.03 -14.61
CA SER A 289 7.16 29.57 -15.98
C SER A 289 8.47 30.22 -16.44
N ARG A 290 9.36 30.59 -15.51
CA ARG A 290 10.73 31.02 -15.82
C ARG A 290 11.63 29.85 -16.22
N LEU A 291 11.28 28.64 -15.80
CA LEU A 291 12.07 27.43 -16.04
C LEU A 291 11.57 26.62 -17.24
N PHE A 292 10.25 26.59 -17.45
CA PHE A 292 9.62 25.78 -18.50
C PHE A 292 8.54 26.58 -19.23
N ASP A 293 8.52 26.42 -20.55
CA ASP A 293 7.33 26.74 -21.33
C ASP A 293 6.19 25.83 -20.84
N GLN A 294 4.96 26.35 -20.77
CA GLN A 294 3.80 25.56 -20.37
C GLN A 294 3.66 24.29 -21.23
N LYS A 295 3.88 24.39 -22.54
CA LYS A 295 3.83 23.24 -23.47
C LYS A 295 4.90 22.19 -23.17
N ALA A 296 6.07 22.61 -22.69
CA ALA A 296 7.14 21.69 -22.32
C ALA A 296 6.78 20.94 -21.03
N LEU A 297 6.24 21.64 -20.04
CA LEU A 297 5.76 21.03 -18.80
C LEU A 297 4.61 20.04 -19.07
N ASP A 298 3.66 20.41 -19.94
CA ASP A 298 2.57 19.54 -20.37
C ASP A 298 3.10 18.30 -21.10
N GLN A 299 4.12 18.44 -21.94
CA GLN A 299 4.77 17.31 -22.61
C GLN A 299 5.42 16.35 -21.59
N LEU A 300 6.07 16.86 -20.54
CA LEU A 300 6.62 16.02 -19.47
C LEU A 300 5.53 15.26 -18.70
N ALA A 301 4.39 15.91 -18.43
CA ALA A 301 3.23 15.29 -17.79
C ALA A 301 2.61 14.18 -18.65
N ILE A 302 2.50 14.40 -19.97
CA ILE A 302 2.04 13.40 -20.94
C ILE A 302 3.02 12.21 -20.96
N SER A 303 4.32 12.50 -21.02
CA SER A 303 5.38 11.48 -21.07
C SER A 303 5.48 10.64 -19.80
N SER A 304 5.10 11.19 -18.62
CA SER A 304 5.02 10.42 -17.38
C SER A 304 3.74 9.57 -17.25
N GLY A 305 2.78 9.72 -18.17
CA GLY A 305 1.46 9.10 -18.06
C GLY A 305 0.66 9.60 -16.84
N GLY A 306 1.00 10.79 -16.34
CA GLY A 306 0.42 11.37 -15.13
C GLY A 306 0.89 10.76 -13.81
N ASP A 307 1.86 9.83 -13.82
CA ASP A 307 2.51 9.38 -12.60
C ASP A 307 3.33 10.52 -11.99
N LEU A 308 3.02 10.86 -10.74
CA LEU A 308 3.60 12.02 -10.06
C LEU A 308 5.11 11.85 -9.83
N ARG A 309 5.56 10.65 -9.50
CA ARG A 309 6.97 10.38 -9.24
C ARG A 309 7.77 10.50 -10.53
N GLU A 310 7.27 9.90 -11.60
CA GLU A 310 7.89 9.94 -12.92
C GLU A 310 7.87 11.37 -13.50
N PHE A 311 6.77 12.11 -13.30
CA PHE A 311 6.68 13.51 -13.71
C PHE A 311 7.79 14.36 -13.08
N PHE A 312 7.98 14.28 -11.76
CA PHE A 312 9.07 14.99 -11.09
C PHE A 312 10.45 14.45 -11.45
N ARG A 313 10.56 13.15 -11.76
CA ARG A 313 11.81 12.58 -12.27
C ARG A 313 12.19 13.19 -13.61
N LEU A 314 11.25 13.30 -14.55
CA LEU A 314 11.45 13.92 -15.86
C LEU A 314 11.80 15.41 -15.74
N ILE A 315 11.12 16.16 -14.87
CA ILE A 315 11.49 17.55 -14.56
C ILE A 315 12.94 17.63 -14.06
N ARG A 316 13.33 16.75 -13.12
CA ARG A 316 14.70 16.70 -12.59
C ARG A 316 15.73 16.34 -13.66
N LEU A 317 15.39 15.45 -14.58
CA LEU A 317 16.26 15.05 -15.70
C LEU A 317 16.50 16.18 -16.71
N CYS A 318 15.71 17.25 -16.68
CA CYS A 318 15.97 18.43 -17.50
C CYS A 318 17.10 19.30 -16.95
N LEU A 319 17.40 19.25 -15.64
CA LEU A 319 18.37 20.13 -14.99
C LEU A 319 19.77 20.07 -15.59
N PRO A 320 20.35 18.88 -15.90
CA PRO A 320 21.69 18.80 -16.48
C PRO A 320 21.80 19.40 -17.91
N ALA A 321 20.68 19.64 -18.59
CA ALA A 321 20.66 20.21 -19.93
C ALA A 321 20.74 21.76 -19.94
N VAL A 322 20.53 22.41 -18.79
CA VAL A 322 20.61 23.86 -18.63
C VAL A 322 22.04 24.24 -18.23
N ARG A 323 22.75 24.92 -19.12
CA ARG A 323 24.13 25.40 -18.90
C ARG A 323 24.16 26.85 -18.42
N ASP A 324 23.26 27.66 -18.94
CA ASP A 324 23.05 29.05 -18.54
C ASP A 324 21.60 29.50 -18.80
N ASP A 325 21.26 30.70 -18.29
CA ASP A 325 19.91 31.25 -18.32
C ASP A 325 19.37 31.52 -19.73
N SER A 326 20.21 31.58 -20.77
CA SER A 326 19.76 31.80 -22.16
C SER A 326 18.93 30.66 -22.73
N GLN A 327 19.00 29.48 -22.10
CA GLN A 327 18.24 28.28 -22.48
C GLN A 327 16.86 28.21 -21.81
N LEU A 328 16.56 29.16 -20.91
CA LEU A 328 15.31 29.21 -20.17
C LEU A 328 14.35 30.26 -20.77
N PRO A 329 13.03 30.01 -20.73
CA PRO A 329 12.38 28.77 -20.29
C PRO A 329 12.61 27.61 -21.27
N LEU A 330 12.63 26.38 -20.75
CA LEU A 330 12.82 25.18 -21.55
C LEU A 330 11.62 24.94 -22.48
N SER A 331 11.92 24.77 -23.77
CA SER A 331 10.93 24.47 -24.80
C SER A 331 10.63 22.96 -24.91
N PRO A 332 9.54 22.56 -25.60
CA PRO A 332 9.24 21.16 -25.93
C PRO A 332 10.41 20.39 -26.56
N ILE A 333 11.23 21.07 -27.35
CA ILE A 333 12.40 20.48 -28.00
C ILE A 333 13.49 20.19 -26.96
N ALA A 334 13.70 21.10 -26.00
CA ALA A 334 14.73 20.99 -24.99
C ALA A 334 14.46 19.84 -24.00
N VAL A 335 13.19 19.62 -23.63
CA VAL A 335 12.82 18.54 -22.68
C VAL A 335 12.90 17.13 -23.29
N LYS A 336 12.99 17.01 -24.62
CA LYS A 336 13.09 15.71 -25.31
C LYS A 336 14.34 14.92 -24.93
N ALA A 337 15.42 15.61 -24.53
CA ALA A 337 16.63 14.96 -24.02
C ALA A 337 16.34 14.19 -22.72
N ALA A 338 15.57 14.77 -21.80
CA ALA A 338 15.17 14.12 -20.55
C ALA A 338 14.27 12.90 -20.81
N GLU A 339 13.32 13.01 -21.75
CA GLU A 339 12.50 11.86 -22.16
C GLU A 339 13.34 10.74 -22.77
N ASN A 340 14.31 11.07 -23.61
CA ASN A 340 15.18 10.07 -24.22
C ASN A 340 16.04 9.37 -23.18
N ALA A 341 16.61 10.11 -22.22
CA ALA A 341 17.35 9.54 -21.10
C ALA A 341 16.47 8.57 -20.30
N ALA A 342 15.24 8.98 -19.97
CA ALA A 342 14.26 8.13 -19.30
C ALA A 342 13.93 6.86 -20.08
N ARG A 343 13.75 6.96 -21.41
CA ARG A 343 13.50 5.80 -22.28
C ARG A 343 14.69 4.85 -22.34
N SER A 344 15.92 5.37 -22.36
CA SER A 344 17.14 4.55 -22.44
C SER A 344 17.39 3.69 -21.20
N GLU A 345 16.80 4.03 -20.05
CA GLU A 345 16.85 3.22 -18.82
C GLU A 345 15.87 2.04 -18.83
N MET A 346 14.86 2.07 -19.70
CA MET A 346 13.86 1.00 -19.77
C MET A 346 14.45 -0.24 -20.45
N LEU A 347 14.24 -1.41 -19.83
CA LEU A 347 14.63 -2.67 -20.45
C LEU A 347 13.91 -2.86 -21.79
N PRO A 348 14.56 -3.47 -22.80
CA PRO A 348 13.90 -3.78 -24.05
C PRO A 348 12.67 -4.65 -23.79
N ILE A 349 11.58 -4.31 -24.46
CA ILE A 349 10.34 -5.07 -24.39
C ILE A 349 10.57 -6.42 -25.09
N PRO A 350 10.30 -7.56 -24.44
CA PRO A 350 10.37 -8.86 -25.10
C PRO A 350 9.52 -8.89 -26.37
N GLY A 351 10.05 -9.46 -27.46
CA GLY A 351 9.38 -9.46 -28.76
C GLY A 351 7.98 -10.06 -28.72
N GLU A 352 7.78 -11.09 -27.90
CA GLU A 352 6.49 -11.74 -27.65
C GLU A 352 5.43 -10.81 -27.02
N HIS A 353 5.85 -9.77 -26.29
CA HIS A 353 4.93 -8.79 -25.70
C HIS A 353 4.52 -7.69 -26.69
N LEU A 354 5.24 -7.51 -27.81
CA LEU A 354 4.95 -6.43 -28.77
C LEU A 354 3.57 -6.57 -29.40
N VAL A 355 3.12 -7.80 -29.70
CA VAL A 355 1.80 -8.04 -30.29
C VAL A 355 0.69 -7.57 -29.34
N TRP A 356 0.83 -7.87 -28.05
CA TRP A 356 -0.09 -7.42 -27.01
C TRP A 356 -0.10 -5.90 -26.89
N LEU A 357 1.07 -5.27 -26.82
CA LEU A 357 1.19 -3.81 -26.72
C LEU A 357 0.62 -3.08 -27.94
N GLN A 358 0.84 -3.60 -29.15
CA GLN A 358 0.25 -3.04 -30.36
C GLN A 358 -1.27 -3.11 -30.34
N ARG A 359 -1.84 -4.20 -29.84
CA ARG A 359 -3.29 -4.34 -29.68
C ARG A 359 -3.82 -3.35 -28.67
N ILE A 360 -3.25 -3.30 -27.45
CA ILE A 360 -3.62 -2.34 -26.41
C ILE A 360 -3.54 -0.90 -26.94
N ALA A 361 -2.45 -0.57 -27.64
CA ALA A 361 -2.22 0.76 -28.21
C ALA A 361 -3.26 1.18 -29.27
N ARG A 362 -3.90 0.22 -29.94
CA ARG A 362 -4.96 0.48 -30.93
C ARG A 362 -6.35 0.46 -30.31
N THR A 363 -6.63 -0.51 -29.44
CA THR A 363 -7.97 -0.76 -28.92
C THR A 363 -8.25 -0.04 -27.60
N HIS A 364 -7.21 0.37 -26.88
CA HIS A 364 -7.28 0.84 -25.49
C HIS A 364 -8.02 -0.15 -24.56
N ASP A 365 -7.96 -1.44 -24.90
CA ASP A 365 -8.66 -2.51 -24.18
C ASP A 365 -7.66 -3.54 -23.65
N ILE A 366 -7.99 -4.15 -22.52
CA ILE A 366 -7.17 -5.21 -21.93
C ILE A 366 -7.20 -6.43 -22.85
N CYS A 367 -6.04 -7.01 -23.09
CA CYS A 367 -5.93 -8.13 -24.02
C CYS A 367 -6.09 -9.51 -23.36
N LEU A 368 -6.68 -9.56 -22.16
CA LEU A 368 -6.92 -10.81 -21.45
C LEU A 368 -8.17 -11.50 -22.00
N GLU A 369 -8.02 -12.74 -22.47
CA GLU A 369 -9.16 -13.62 -22.75
C GLU A 369 -9.89 -13.93 -21.43
N LYS A 370 -11.20 -13.63 -21.38
CA LYS A 370 -12.03 -13.73 -20.17
C LYS A 370 -11.95 -15.09 -19.45
N ASP A 371 -11.61 -16.16 -20.17
CA ASP A 371 -11.62 -17.53 -19.66
C ASP A 371 -10.35 -17.92 -18.85
N ARG A 372 -9.25 -17.18 -18.96
CA ARG A 372 -8.00 -17.49 -18.21
C ARG A 372 -7.95 -16.94 -16.78
N LEU A 373 -8.86 -16.03 -16.41
CA LEU A 373 -8.96 -15.51 -15.05
C LEU A 373 -9.39 -16.57 -14.02
N TYR A 374 -10.09 -17.62 -14.46
CA TYR A 374 -10.62 -18.68 -13.60
C TYR A 374 -9.66 -19.87 -13.39
N ALA A 375 -8.58 -19.97 -14.17
CA ALA A 375 -7.68 -21.12 -14.10
C ALA A 375 -6.60 -20.98 -13.01
N VAL A 376 -6.26 -19.76 -12.60
CA VAL A 376 -5.21 -19.51 -11.58
C VAL A 376 -5.74 -19.70 -10.15
N SER A 377 -7.07 -19.67 -9.93
CA SER A 377 -7.68 -19.88 -8.62
C SER A 377 -7.88 -21.35 -8.22
N CYS A 378 -7.64 -22.30 -9.13
CA CYS A 378 -7.83 -23.74 -8.87
C CYS A 378 -6.52 -24.51 -9.05
N GLY A 379 -5.49 -24.11 -8.30
CA GLY A 379 -4.24 -24.84 -8.15
C GLY A 379 -4.20 -25.66 -6.85
N ASN A 380 -5.21 -26.47 -6.58
CA ASN A 380 -5.09 -27.63 -5.68
C ASN A 380 -6.18 -28.64 -6.04
N GLY A 381 -5.75 -29.85 -6.36
CA GLY A 381 -6.58 -30.87 -6.99
C GLY A 381 -7.87 -31.18 -6.24
N ARG A 382 -8.99 -31.08 -6.96
CA ARG A 382 -10.09 -32.05 -6.98
C ARG A 382 -10.93 -31.84 -8.22
N GLU A 383 -11.55 -32.93 -8.62
CA GLU A 383 -12.10 -33.22 -9.94
C GLU A 383 -13.17 -32.26 -10.45
N ALA A 384 -13.27 -32.26 -11.78
CA ALA A 384 -14.32 -31.66 -12.57
C ALA A 384 -15.72 -31.83 -11.95
N CYS A 385 -16.45 -30.72 -11.85
CA CYS A 385 -17.91 -30.77 -11.92
C CYS A 385 -18.37 -29.66 -12.84
N GLY A 386 -18.78 -30.07 -14.05
CA GLY A 386 -19.34 -29.16 -15.04
C GLY A 386 -20.76 -28.77 -14.67
N LEU A 387 -21.09 -27.50 -14.88
CA LEU A 387 -22.47 -27.06 -15.06
C LEU A 387 -22.49 -26.03 -16.21
N ARG A 388 -22.98 -26.51 -17.35
CA ARG A 388 -23.52 -25.69 -18.44
C ARG A 388 -24.93 -25.23 -18.08
N GLY A 389 -25.28 -24.02 -18.50
CA GLY A 389 -26.65 -23.50 -18.62
C GLY A 389 -27.14 -22.78 -17.37
N ARG A 390 -27.74 -21.59 -17.43
CA ARG A 390 -28.46 -20.89 -18.50
C ARG A 390 -28.13 -19.39 -18.52
#